data_AF-A0A352C9R2-F1
#
_entry.id   AF-A0A352C9R2-F1
#
_cell.length_a   1.000
_cell.length_b   1.000
_cell.length_c   1.000
_cell.angle_alpha   90.00
_cell.angle_beta   90.00
_cell.angle_gamma   90.00
#
_symmetry.space_group_name_H-M   'P 1'
#
loop_
_entity.id
_entity.type
_entity.pdbx_description
1 polymer ?
#
loop_
_entity_poly.entity_id
_entity_poly.type
_entity_poly.pdbx_seq_one_letter_code
_entity_poly.pdbx_strand_id
1 'polypeptide(L)'
;MEPVMNRFAFAFAAFAIVAAPQAALAETPFTAEFAAVFASKTRVIADGAVWQCAETTCKAALKRTRPSMRACKELAEKAGALKSFGTREAQLSAEEITQCNTAVRG
;
A
#
# COMPACT_ATOMS: atom_id res chain seq x y z
N MET A 1 27.05 65.30 -4.23
CA MET A 1 26.96 65.03 -5.68
C MET A 1 26.83 63.53 -5.83
N GLU A 2 25.61 63.05 -6.09
CA GLU A 2 25.27 61.63 -6.19
C GLU A 2 25.79 61.03 -7.50
N PRO A 3 26.44 59.84 -7.51
CA PRO A 3 26.68 59.11 -8.74
C PRO A 3 25.57 58.07 -8.98
N VAL A 4 24.66 58.45 -9.87
CA VAL A 4 24.20 57.67 -11.04
C VAL A 4 24.03 56.16 -10.84
N MET A 5 22.77 55.79 -10.61
CA MET A 5 22.04 54.69 -11.26
C MET A 5 22.84 53.95 -12.34
N ASN A 6 23.50 52.85 -11.98
CA ASN A 6 24.08 51.92 -12.94
C ASN A 6 23.24 50.64 -12.99
N ARG A 7 22.56 50.48 -14.12
CA ARG A 7 21.65 49.40 -14.45
C ARG A 7 22.44 48.13 -14.80
N PHE A 8 22.98 47.44 -13.79
CA PHE A 8 23.46 46.07 -13.98
C PHE A 8 22.38 45.08 -13.56
N ALA A 9 21.52 44.74 -14.51
CA ALA A 9 20.55 43.65 -14.37
C ALA A 9 21.31 42.31 -14.39
N PHE A 10 21.59 41.74 -13.22
CA PHE A 10 22.02 40.35 -13.09
C PHE A 10 20.84 39.42 -13.36
N ALA A 11 20.79 38.84 -14.56
CA ALA A 11 19.82 37.82 -14.91
C ALA A 11 20.15 36.50 -14.20
N PHE A 12 19.48 36.21 -13.08
CA PHE A 12 19.46 34.88 -12.49
C PHE A 12 18.59 33.96 -13.34
N ALA A 13 19.21 33.09 -14.14
CA ALA A 13 18.50 32.01 -14.83
C ALA A 13 18.06 30.96 -13.79
N ALA A 14 16.78 31.00 -13.40
CA ALA A 14 16.19 30.00 -12.54
C ALA A 14 16.03 28.67 -13.31
N PHE A 15 16.86 27.68 -13.00
CA PHE A 15 16.62 26.29 -13.41
C PHE A 15 15.44 25.75 -12.61
N ALA A 16 14.23 25.78 -13.19
CA ALA A 16 13.08 25.07 -12.66
C ALA A 16 13.29 23.57 -12.88
N ILE A 17 13.68 22.85 -11.83
CA ILE A 17 13.65 21.39 -11.82
C ILE A 17 12.17 20.98 -11.84
N VAL A 18 11.67 20.62 -13.02
CA VAL A 18 10.34 20.06 -13.16
C VAL A 18 10.38 18.65 -12.60
N ALA A 19 9.92 18.48 -11.36
CA ALA A 19 9.64 17.17 -10.80
C ALA A 19 8.41 16.60 -11.56
N ALA A 20 8.66 15.82 -12.61
CA ALA A 20 7.60 15.09 -13.28
C ALA A 20 7.00 14.07 -12.29
N PRO A 21 5.66 13.95 -12.19
CA PRO A 21 5.05 12.89 -11.41
C PRO A 21 5.47 11.55 -12.02
N GLN A 22 6.21 10.78 -11.23
CA GLN A 22 6.57 9.41 -11.59
C GLN A 22 5.25 8.64 -11.68
N ALA A 23 4.92 8.13 -12.86
CA ALA A 23 3.77 7.27 -13.04
C ALA A 23 3.92 6.07 -12.11
N ALA A 24 3.16 6.07 -11.00
CA ALA A 24 3.05 4.91 -10.15
C ALA A 24 2.56 3.76 -11.04
N LEU A 25 3.33 2.67 -11.09
CA LEU A 25 2.89 1.42 -11.69
C LEU A 25 1.48 1.11 -11.15
N ALA A 26 0.58 0.63 -12.00
CA ALA A 26 -0.84 0.41 -11.68
C ALA A 26 -1.02 -0.68 -10.61
N GLU A 27 -0.65 -0.38 -9.37
CA GLU A 27 -0.80 -1.25 -8.22
C GLU A 27 -2.15 -0.95 -7.57
N THR A 28 -2.96 -1.99 -7.41
CA THR A 28 -4.30 -1.86 -6.85
C THR A 28 -4.20 -1.94 -5.32
N PRO A 29 -4.87 -1.06 -4.57
CA PRO A 29 -4.88 -1.11 -3.12
C PRO A 29 -5.73 -2.29 -2.62
N PHE A 30 -5.10 -3.20 -1.89
CA PHE A 30 -5.76 -4.27 -1.15
C PHE A 30 -5.83 -3.94 0.33
N THR A 31 -6.91 -4.39 0.95
CA THR A 31 -7.14 -4.34 2.38
C THR A 31 -7.45 -5.74 2.88
N ALA A 32 -6.88 -6.06 4.04
CA ALA A 32 -7.17 -7.26 4.80
C ALA A 32 -7.53 -6.85 6.22
N GLU A 33 -8.66 -7.32 6.72
CA GLU A 33 -9.06 -7.13 8.11
C GLU A 33 -8.86 -8.43 8.88
N PHE A 34 -8.29 -8.33 10.07
CA PHE A 34 -7.92 -9.46 10.92
C PHE A 34 -8.86 -9.60 12.10
N ALA A 35 -9.03 -10.84 12.56
CA ALA A 35 -9.78 -11.13 13.77
C ALA A 35 -9.05 -10.65 15.04
N ALA A 36 -7.72 -10.71 15.04
CA ALA A 36 -6.87 -10.24 16.12
C ALA A 36 -6.39 -8.80 15.89
N VAL A 37 -6.05 -8.11 16.98
CA VAL A 37 -5.46 -6.78 16.96
C VAL A 37 -3.93 -6.91 16.99
N PHE A 38 -3.25 -6.27 16.06
CA PHE A 38 -1.81 -6.07 16.06
C PHE A 38 -1.43 -5.11 17.19
N ALA A 39 -0.53 -5.54 18.08
CA ALA A 39 -0.09 -4.74 19.22
C ALA A 39 0.67 -3.47 18.82
N SER A 40 1.27 -3.46 17.62
CA SER A 40 1.98 -2.31 17.05
C SER A 40 1.95 -2.37 15.53
N LYS A 41 2.32 -1.25 14.88
CA LYS A 41 2.46 -1.21 13.43
C LYS A 41 3.55 -2.17 12.99
N THR A 42 3.21 -3.12 12.12
CA THR A 42 4.14 -4.14 11.63
C THR A 42 4.05 -4.29 10.11
N ARG A 43 5.09 -4.89 9.53
CA ARG A 43 5.13 -5.23 8.10
C ARG A 43 5.18 -6.73 7.91
N VAL A 44 4.33 -7.24 7.04
CA VAL A 44 4.25 -8.66 6.68
C VAL A 44 4.48 -8.79 5.19
N ILE A 45 5.32 -9.73 4.75
CA ILE A 45 5.53 -9.99 3.32
C ILE A 45 4.72 -11.23 2.96
N ALA A 46 3.72 -11.08 2.10
CA ALA A 46 2.85 -12.16 1.64
C ALA A 46 2.46 -11.92 0.18
N ASP A 47 2.49 -12.98 -0.63
CA ASP A 47 2.12 -12.99 -2.05
C ASP A 47 2.95 -11.97 -2.86
N GLY A 48 4.23 -11.82 -2.49
CA GLY A 48 5.17 -10.89 -3.12
C GLY A 48 4.91 -9.40 -2.80
N ALA A 49 3.97 -9.09 -1.90
CA ALA A 49 3.64 -7.73 -1.51
C ALA A 49 4.00 -7.44 -0.05
N VAL A 50 4.36 -6.19 0.24
CA VAL A 50 4.62 -5.71 1.60
C VAL A 50 3.31 -5.16 2.18
N TRP A 51 2.76 -5.86 3.16
CA TRP A 51 1.58 -5.49 3.91
C TRP A 51 1.94 -4.64 5.11
N GLN A 52 1.34 -3.46 5.19
CA GLN A 52 1.46 -2.55 6.32
C GLN A 52 0.26 -2.75 7.23
N CYS A 53 0.50 -3.31 8.41
CA CYS A 53 -0.51 -3.70 9.38
C CYS A 53 -0.57 -2.72 10.54
N ALA A 54 -1.76 -2.28 10.90
CA ALA A 54 -2.05 -1.46 12.07
C ALA A 54 -3.42 -1.83 12.64
N GLU A 55 -3.53 -1.91 13.97
CA GLU A 55 -4.78 -2.29 14.66
C GLU A 55 -5.31 -3.64 14.16
N THR A 56 -6.38 -3.69 13.37
CA THR A 56 -6.90 -4.92 12.76
C THR A 56 -6.73 -4.93 11.24
N THR A 57 -6.13 -3.90 10.65
CA THR A 57 -6.14 -3.70 9.21
C THR A 57 -4.74 -3.76 8.63
N CYS A 58 -4.55 -4.56 7.59
CA CYS A 58 -3.36 -4.54 6.75
C CYS A 58 -3.67 -4.01 5.36
N LYS A 59 -2.78 -3.19 4.82
CA LYS A 59 -2.89 -2.63 3.47
C LYS A 59 -1.65 -2.95 2.65
N ALA A 60 -1.84 -3.29 1.39
CA ALA A 60 -0.76 -3.52 0.43
C ALA A 60 -1.19 -3.06 -0.97
N ALA A 61 -0.21 -2.75 -1.81
CA ALA A 61 -0.42 -2.49 -3.22
C ALA A 61 0.01 -3.74 -3.99
N LEU A 62 -0.89 -4.31 -4.79
CA LEU A 62 -0.62 -5.54 -5.54
C LEU A 62 -0.78 -5.29 -7.04
N LYS A 63 0.00 -6.02 -7.84
CA LYS A 63 -0.01 -5.97 -9.31
C LYS A 63 -1.13 -6.83 -9.91
N ARG A 64 -2.34 -6.70 -9.38
CA ARG A 64 -3.57 -7.36 -9.86
C ARG A 64 -4.80 -6.60 -9.38
N THR A 65 -5.94 -6.82 -10.00
CA THR A 65 -7.20 -6.13 -9.65
C THR A 65 -8.15 -6.96 -8.80
N ARG A 66 -8.01 -8.30 -8.79
CA ARG A 66 -8.92 -9.23 -8.11
C ARG A 66 -8.25 -9.88 -6.89
N PRO A 67 -9.01 -10.13 -5.80
CA PRO A 67 -8.53 -10.97 -4.71
C PRO A 67 -8.32 -12.41 -5.18
N SER A 68 -7.38 -13.10 -4.55
CA SER A 68 -7.10 -14.50 -4.81
C SER A 68 -7.07 -15.30 -3.51
N MET A 69 -7.56 -16.54 -3.57
CA MET A 69 -7.51 -17.47 -2.45
C MET A 69 -6.08 -17.77 -1.99
N ARG A 70 -5.12 -17.82 -2.94
CA ARG A 70 -3.69 -18.05 -2.64
C ARG A 70 -3.15 -16.97 -1.70
N ALA A 71 -3.38 -15.71 -2.03
CA ALA A 71 -2.85 -14.61 -1.26
C ALA A 71 -3.53 -14.44 0.08
N CYS A 72 -4.85 -14.70 0.14
CA CYS A 72 -5.56 -14.75 1.40
C CYS A 72 -4.92 -15.80 2.32
N LYS A 73 -4.72 -17.04 1.83
CA LYS A 73 -4.12 -18.13 2.63
C LYS A 73 -2.73 -17.78 3.11
N GLU A 74 -1.86 -17.30 2.23
CA GLU A 74 -0.48 -16.93 2.59
C GLU A 74 -0.44 -15.79 3.62
N LEU A 75 -1.34 -14.81 3.50
CA LEU A 75 -1.46 -13.74 4.48
C LEU A 75 -2.02 -14.26 5.82
N ALA A 76 -2.99 -15.18 5.77
CA ALA A 76 -3.58 -15.80 6.94
C ALA A 76 -2.58 -16.64 7.74
N GLU A 77 -1.73 -17.40 7.04
CA GLU A 77 -0.62 -18.18 7.63
C GLU A 77 0.38 -17.27 8.36
N LYS A 78 0.68 -16.10 7.81
CA LYS A 78 1.73 -15.21 8.33
C LYS A 78 1.24 -14.26 9.43
N ALA A 79 0.00 -13.82 9.35
CA ALA A 79 -0.52 -12.74 10.19
C ALA A 79 -1.77 -13.12 11.00
N GLY A 80 -2.31 -14.33 10.81
CA GLY A 80 -3.45 -14.87 11.55
C GLY A 80 -4.78 -14.78 10.78
N ALA A 81 -5.88 -15.14 11.45
CA ALA A 81 -7.19 -15.25 10.79
C ALA A 81 -7.75 -13.90 10.30
N LEU A 82 -8.28 -13.90 9.08
CA LEU A 82 -8.91 -12.76 8.43
C LEU A 82 -10.42 -12.75 8.64
N LYS A 83 -11.00 -11.55 8.68
CA LYS A 83 -12.43 -11.25 8.58
C LYS A 83 -12.83 -10.85 7.16
N SER A 84 -11.96 -10.14 6.46
CA SER A 84 -12.20 -9.70 5.08
C SER A 84 -10.88 -9.59 4.31
N PHE A 85 -10.94 -9.78 3.00
CA PHE A 85 -9.79 -9.66 2.12
C PHE A 85 -10.24 -9.21 0.73
N GLY A 86 -9.62 -8.15 0.21
CA GLY A 86 -9.81 -7.73 -1.17
C GLY A 86 -9.56 -6.26 -1.42
N THR A 87 -10.13 -5.76 -2.50
CA THR A 87 -10.11 -4.34 -2.87
C THR A 87 -11.43 -3.69 -2.46
N ARG A 88 -11.56 -2.39 -2.74
CA ARG A 88 -12.83 -1.68 -2.58
C ARG A 88 -13.94 -2.22 -3.50
N GLU A 89 -13.55 -2.76 -4.66
CA GLU A 89 -14.47 -3.17 -5.72
C GLU A 89 -14.76 -4.67 -5.71
N ALA A 90 -13.87 -5.47 -5.13
CA ALA A 90 -13.98 -6.92 -5.08
C ALA A 90 -13.44 -7.46 -3.76
N GLN A 91 -14.30 -8.14 -3.01
CA GLN A 91 -13.94 -8.86 -1.78
C GLN A 91 -14.18 -10.36 -1.95
N LEU A 92 -13.45 -11.17 -1.18
CA LEU A 92 -13.77 -12.58 -1.05
C LEU A 92 -15.07 -12.77 -0.27
N SER A 93 -15.82 -13.82 -0.61
CA SER A 93 -17.03 -14.21 0.10
C SER A 93 -16.73 -14.73 1.52
N ALA A 94 -17.75 -14.83 2.36
CA ALA A 94 -17.58 -15.38 3.71
C ALA A 94 -17.09 -16.84 3.70
N GLU A 95 -17.54 -17.62 2.72
CA GLU A 95 -17.11 -19.01 2.49
C GLU A 95 -15.63 -19.05 2.08
N GLU A 96 -15.20 -18.15 1.19
CA GLU A 96 -13.81 -18.01 0.76
C GLU A 96 -12.90 -17.56 1.93
N ILE A 97 -13.35 -16.63 2.77
CA ILE A 97 -12.63 -16.23 3.99
C ILE A 97 -12.50 -17.42 4.96
N THR A 98 -13.58 -18.18 5.16
CA THR A 98 -13.56 -19.37 6.01
C THR A 98 -12.56 -20.40 5.48
N GLN A 99 -12.59 -20.68 4.18
CA GLN A 99 -11.63 -21.59 3.54
C GLN A 99 -10.19 -21.08 3.63
N CYS A 100 -9.97 -19.79 3.46
CA CYS A 100 -8.66 -19.17 3.60
C CYS A 100 -8.10 -19.31 5.02
N ASN A 101 -8.94 -19.12 6.04
CA ASN A 101 -8.55 -19.22 7.43
C ASN A 101 -8.22 -20.66 7.90
N THR A 102 -8.56 -21.68 7.12
CA THR A 102 -8.07 -23.05 7.40
C THR A 102 -6.55 -23.15 7.37
N ALA A 103 -5.89 -22.23 6.65
CA ALA A 103 -4.43 -22.15 6.59
C ALA A 103 -3.79 -21.55 7.86
N VAL A 104 -4.58 -20.92 8.75
CA VAL A 104 -4.08 -20.28 9.99
C VAL A 104 -3.52 -21.30 10.99
N ARG A 105 -3.68 -22.61 10.74
CA ARG A 105 -3.12 -23.69 11.55
C ARG A 105 -2.73 -24.89 10.67
N GLY A 106 -1.43 -24.98 10.39
CA GLY A 106 -0.64 -26.20 10.34
C GLY A 106 0.52 -26.03 11.32
#